data_AF-A0A1B6GDE6-F1
#
_entry.id   AF-A0A1B6GDE6-F1
#
_cell.length_a   1.000
_cell.length_b   1.000
_cell.length_c   1.000
_cell.angle_alpha   90.00
_cell.angle_beta   90.00
_cell.angle_gamma   90.00
#
_symmetry.space_group_name_H-M   'P 1'
#
loop_
_entity.id
_entity.type
_entity.pdbx_description
1 polymer ?
#
loop_
_entity_poly.entity_id
_entity_poly.type
_entity_poly.pdbx_seq_one_letter_code
_entity_poly.pdbx_strand_id
1 'polypeptide(L)'
;ILTSAVIECHRAGLKSKAFHYATMLMRPEYRSQIEPKYSKKMEGVVRKPPRGPDNKLAPDPPEITSPCPYCEYSLPETQLSCTQCKNTIPFCIATVCSLMITRLKRNIIVIV
;
A
#
# COMPACT_ATOMS: atom_id res chain seq x y z
N ILE A 1 11.41 -1.97 -10.82
CA ILE A 1 10.07 -1.69 -10.25
C ILE A 1 9.82 -2.36 -8.89
N LEU A 2 10.14 -3.65 -8.70
CA LEU A 2 9.91 -4.34 -7.41
C LEU A 2 10.90 -3.91 -6.31
N THR A 3 12.14 -3.56 -6.65
CA THR A 3 13.15 -3.08 -5.70
C THR A 3 12.74 -1.77 -5.03
N SER A 4 12.25 -0.80 -5.80
CA SER A 4 11.69 0.45 -5.28
C SER A 4 10.44 0.19 -4.44
N ALA A 5 9.56 -0.73 -4.86
CA ALA A 5 8.37 -1.11 -4.08
C ALA A 5 8.73 -1.64 -2.69
N VAL A 6 9.73 -2.54 -2.56
CA VAL A 6 10.20 -3.02 -1.25
C VAL A 6 10.71 -1.87 -0.39
N ILE A 7 11.47 -0.94 -0.97
CA ILE A 7 12.03 0.20 -0.25
C ILE A 7 10.91 1.11 0.28
N GLU A 8 9.92 1.43 -0.55
CA GLU A 8 8.80 2.27 -0.15
C GLU A 8 7.86 1.58 0.84
N CYS A 9 7.53 0.30 0.66
CA CYS A 9 6.78 -0.46 1.65
C CYS A 9 7.51 -0.50 3.01
N HIS A 10 8.84 -0.66 3.00
CA HIS A 10 9.62 -0.66 4.23
C HIS A 10 9.64 0.71 4.92
N ARG A 11 9.69 1.81 4.15
CA ARG A 11 9.61 3.19 4.66
C ARG A 11 8.22 3.52 5.21
N ALA A 12 7.17 3.06 4.55
CA ALA A 12 5.79 3.24 4.95
C ALA A 12 5.35 2.37 6.15
N GLY A 13 6.26 1.55 6.70
CA GLY A 13 5.94 0.65 7.83
C GLY A 13 5.13 -0.58 7.44
N LEU A 14 4.89 -0.82 6.14
CA LEU A 14 4.23 -2.00 5.58
C LEU A 14 5.22 -3.17 5.51
N LYS A 15 5.66 -3.64 6.68
CA LYS A 15 6.74 -4.64 6.82
C LYS A 15 6.35 -6.00 6.25
N SER A 16 5.07 -6.38 6.30
CA SER A 16 4.58 -7.66 5.80
C SER A 16 4.62 -7.69 4.27
N LYS A 17 4.02 -6.68 3.61
CA LYS A 17 4.12 -6.49 2.16
C LYS A 17 5.59 -6.37 1.70
N ALA A 18 6.43 -5.61 2.41
CA ALA A 18 7.85 -5.48 2.10
C ALA A 18 8.59 -6.83 2.15
N PHE A 19 8.33 -7.65 3.17
CA PHE A 19 8.90 -9.00 3.29
C PHE A 19 8.46 -9.90 2.13
N HIS A 20 7.17 -9.88 1.77
CA HIS A 20 6.65 -10.69 0.67
C HIS A 20 7.31 -10.34 -0.68
N TYR A 21 7.43 -9.05 -1.02
CA TYR A 21 8.12 -8.64 -2.26
C TYR A 21 9.62 -8.90 -2.21
N ALA A 22 10.26 -8.74 -1.04
CA ALA A 22 11.68 -9.03 -0.88
C ALA A 22 11.99 -10.53 -1.04
N THR A 23 11.12 -11.42 -0.54
CA THR A 23 11.29 -12.87 -0.74
C THR A 23 11.11 -13.26 -2.20
N MET A 24 10.18 -12.63 -2.93
CA MET A 24 10.04 -12.83 -4.38
C MET A 24 11.30 -12.41 -5.15
N LEU A 25 11.88 -11.25 -4.81
CA LEU A 25 13.10 -10.77 -5.44
C LEU A 25 14.33 -11.64 -5.13
N MET A 26 14.40 -12.21 -3.93
CA MET A 26 15.53 -13.06 -3.52
C MET A 26 15.54 -14.46 -4.14
N ARG A 27 14.51 -14.82 -4.91
CA ARG A 27 14.51 -16.06 -5.68
C ARG A 27 15.62 -16.04 -6.75
N PRO A 28 16.24 -17.18 -7.07
CA PRO A 28 17.42 -17.23 -7.94
C PRO A 28 17.19 -16.62 -9.33
N GLU A 29 15.95 -16.67 -9.84
CA GLU A 29 15.57 -16.15 -11.16
C GLU A 29 15.64 -14.61 -11.23
N TYR A 30 15.34 -13.93 -10.13
CA TYR A 30 15.30 -12.47 -10.05
C TYR A 30 16.51 -11.86 -9.36
N ARG A 31 17.26 -12.65 -8.58
CA ARG A 31 18.39 -12.17 -7.77
C ARG A 31 19.50 -11.54 -8.59
N SER A 32 19.75 -12.02 -9.81
CA SER A 32 20.75 -11.47 -10.75
C SER A 32 20.35 -10.10 -11.31
N GLN A 33 19.05 -9.77 -11.30
CA GLN A 33 18.50 -8.50 -11.79
C GLN A 33 18.50 -7.41 -10.70
N ILE A 34 18.87 -7.76 -9.46
CA ILE A 34 18.96 -6.80 -8.36
C ILE A 34 20.35 -6.17 -8.37
N GLU A 35 20.40 -4.85 -8.47
CA GLU A 35 21.65 -4.12 -8.33
C GLU A 35 22.32 -4.44 -6.96
N PRO A 36 23.66 -4.62 -6.93
CA PRO A 36 24.39 -5.03 -5.73
C PRO A 36 24.23 -4.04 -4.57
N LYS A 37 23.97 -2.76 -4.88
CA LYS A 37 23.67 -1.69 -3.91
C LYS A 37 22.43 -2.01 -3.04
N TYR A 38 21.41 -2.62 -3.62
CA TYR A 38 20.15 -2.92 -2.93
C TYR A 38 20.06 -4.36 -2.42
N SER A 39 20.84 -5.27 -2.98
CA SER A 39 20.85 -6.71 -2.63
C SER A 39 20.99 -6.96 -1.12
N LYS A 40 21.97 -6.33 -0.46
CA LYS A 40 22.17 -6.43 1.01
C LYS A 40 20.96 -5.95 1.80
N LYS A 41 20.27 -4.92 1.32
CA LYS A 41 19.09 -4.35 1.99
C LYS A 41 17.91 -5.32 1.90
N MET A 42 17.68 -5.90 0.73
CA MET A 42 16.65 -6.94 0.54
C MET A 42 16.93 -8.15 1.45
N GLU A 43 18.19 -8.55 1.57
CA GLU A 43 18.59 -9.65 2.43
C GLU A 43 18.31 -9.37 3.90
N GLY A 44 18.59 -8.14 4.35
CA GLY A 44 18.25 -7.69 5.69
C GLY A 44 16.75 -7.75 5.98
N VAL A 45 15.91 -7.38 5.01
CA VAL A 45 14.44 -7.46 5.12
C VAL A 45 13.97 -8.91 5.24
N VAL A 46 14.50 -9.83 4.43
CA VAL A 46 14.12 -11.25 4.46
C VAL A 46 14.63 -11.95 5.73
N ARG A 47 15.81 -11.61 6.23
CA ARG A 47 16.40 -12.21 7.44
C ARG A 47 15.66 -11.80 8.72
N LYS A 48 14.97 -10.66 8.72
CA LYS A 48 14.23 -10.13 9.88
C LYS A 48 12.75 -9.96 9.54
N PRO A 49 12.00 -11.07 9.38
CA PRO A 49 10.57 -10.97 9.15
C PRO A 49 9.90 -10.26 10.34
N PRO A 50 8.91 -9.39 10.10
CA PRO A 50 8.13 -8.79 11.18
C PRO A 50 7.35 -9.90 11.90
N ARG A 51 7.70 -10.22 13.15
CA ARG A 51 7.01 -11.25 13.94
C ARG A 51 5.95 -10.59 14.84
N GLY A 52 4.73 -11.12 14.79
CA GLY A 52 3.65 -10.82 15.71
C GLY A 52 3.69 -11.70 16.97
N PRO A 53 2.70 -11.55 17.87
CA PRO A 53 2.64 -12.25 19.16
C PRO A 53 2.71 -13.79 19.04
N ASP A 54 2.25 -14.35 17.92
CA ASP A 54 2.18 -15.80 17.70
C ASP A 54 3.34 -16.35 16.85
N ASN A 55 4.47 -15.63 16.76
CA ASN A 55 5.55 -15.89 15.80
C ASN A 55 5.15 -15.86 14.31
N LYS A 56 3.89 -15.49 13.99
CA LYS A 56 3.40 -15.29 12.62
C LYS A 56 3.83 -13.93 12.09
N LEU A 57 3.76 -13.76 10.77
CA LEU A 57 4.06 -12.50 10.11
C LEU A 57 3.09 -11.43 10.64
N ALA A 58 3.61 -10.36 11.22
CA ALA A 58 2.78 -9.30 11.77
C ALA A 58 1.97 -8.65 10.62
N PRO A 59 0.64 -8.51 10.76
CA PRO A 59 -0.17 -7.81 9.76
C PRO A 59 0.31 -6.38 9.58
N ASP A 60 0.22 -5.88 8.36
CA ASP A 60 0.40 -4.46 8.11
C ASP A 60 -0.73 -3.65 8.78
N PRO A 61 -0.51 -2.36 9.09
CA PRO A 61 -1.56 -1.48 9.58
C PRO A 61 -2.79 -1.55 8.67
N PRO A 62 -4.01 -1.59 9.26
CA PRO A 62 -5.23 -1.62 8.47
C PRO A 62 -5.30 -0.38 7.58
N GLU A 63 -5.74 -0.58 6.34
CA GLU A 63 -5.97 0.53 5.42
C GLU A 63 -7.11 1.39 5.94
N ILE A 64 -6.99 2.71 5.76
CA ILE A 64 -8.00 3.67 6.19
C ILE A 64 -9.24 3.43 5.34
N THR A 65 -10.40 3.31 5.99
CA THR A 65 -11.68 3.13 5.33
C THR A 65 -12.53 4.40 5.41
N SER A 66 -13.30 4.64 4.36
CA SER A 66 -14.21 5.77 4.20
C SER A 66 -15.55 5.29 3.61
N PRO A 67 -16.68 5.94 3.94
CA PRO A 67 -17.99 5.57 3.41
C PRO A 67 -18.13 5.98 1.94
N CYS A 68 -18.80 5.13 1.16
CA CYS A 68 -19.15 5.42 -0.23
C CYS A 68 -20.16 6.59 -0.33
N PRO A 69 -19.97 7.57 -1.23
CA PRO A 69 -20.90 8.69 -1.38
C PRO A 69 -22.29 8.34 -1.92
N TYR A 70 -22.47 7.13 -2.46
CA TYR A 70 -23.74 6.70 -3.07
C TYR A 70 -24.57 5.76 -2.20
N CYS A 71 -23.91 4.91 -1.41
CA CYS A 71 -24.57 3.85 -0.64
C CYS A 71 -24.02 3.68 0.78
N GLU A 72 -23.14 4.59 1.22
CA GLU A 72 -22.56 4.64 2.57
C GLU A 72 -21.75 3.39 2.98
N TYR A 73 -21.55 2.44 2.07
CA TYR A 73 -20.73 1.25 2.33
C TYR A 73 -19.28 1.65 2.61
N SER A 74 -18.69 1.11 3.68
CA SER A 74 -17.33 1.41 4.11
C SER A 74 -16.31 0.66 3.25
N LEU A 75 -15.41 1.41 2.60
CA LEU A 75 -14.40 0.89 1.65
C LEU A 75 -13.02 1.51 1.96
N PRO A 76 -11.91 0.87 1.57
CA PRO A 76 -10.60 1.48 1.61
C PRO A 76 -10.54 2.78 0.80
N GLU A 77 -9.83 3.81 1.28
CA GLU A 77 -9.70 5.10 0.57
C GLU A 77 -9.05 5.00 -0.81
N THR A 78 -8.25 3.96 -1.04
CA THR A 78 -7.60 3.66 -2.32
C THR A 78 -8.55 2.99 -3.33
N GLN A 79 -9.74 2.57 -2.90
CA GLN A 79 -10.70 1.87 -3.75
C GLN A 79 -11.69 2.86 -4.40
N LEU A 80 -11.54 3.04 -5.72
CA LEU A 80 -12.34 3.99 -6.51
C LEU A 80 -13.60 3.39 -7.12
N SER A 81 -13.87 2.11 -6.92
CA SER A 81 -15.07 1.44 -7.40
C SER A 81 -15.77 0.75 -6.23
N CYS A 82 -17.03 1.10 -6.00
CA CYS A 82 -17.78 0.48 -4.92
C CYS A 82 -18.25 -0.92 -5.34
N THR A 83 -17.95 -1.94 -4.54
CA THR A 83 -18.39 -3.32 -4.81
C THR A 83 -19.88 -3.54 -4.55
N GLN A 84 -20.53 -2.68 -3.77
CA GLN A 84 -21.96 -2.79 -3.44
C GLN A 84 -22.85 -2.13 -4.50
N CYS A 85 -22.62 -0.83 -4.78
CA CYS A 85 -23.45 -0.09 -5.73
C CYS A 85 -22.89 -0.04 -7.15
N LYS A 86 -21.69 -0.60 -7.39
CA LYS A 86 -21.00 -0.65 -8.69
C LYS A 86 -20.68 0.72 -9.31
N ASN A 87 -20.79 1.80 -8.52
CA ASN A 87 -20.45 3.15 -8.95
C ASN A 87 -18.95 3.44 -8.77
N THR A 88 -18.42 4.30 -9.64
CA THR A 88 -17.08 4.88 -9.52
C THR A 88 -17.11 6.07 -8.58
N ILE A 89 -16.21 6.09 -7.61
CA ILE A 89 -16.13 7.08 -6.54
C ILE A 89 -15.25 8.24 -7.00
N PRO A 90 -15.72 9.50 -6.87
CA PRO A 90 -14.90 10.67 -7.13
C PRO A 90 -13.66 10.70 -6.23
N PHE A 91 -12.52 11.04 -6.81
CA PHE A 91 -11.24 11.11 -6.12
C PHE A 91 -10.48 12.38 -6.46
N CYS A 92 -9.61 12.80 -5.55
CA CYS A 92 -8.72 13.92 -5.82
C CYS A 92 -7.54 13.44 -6.67
N ILE A 93 -7.30 14.03 -7.85
CA ILE A 93 -6.18 13.64 -8.72
C ILE A 93 -4.80 13.85 -8.06
N ALA A 94 -4.71 14.77 -7.09
CA ALA A 94 -3.45 15.07 -6.41
C ALA A 94 -3.09 14.02 -5.33
N THR A 95 -4.07 13.46 -4.64
CA THR A 95 -3.84 12.45 -3.57
C THR A 95 -4.20 11.03 -3.99
N VAL A 96 -5.05 10.87 -5.01
CA VAL A 96 -5.60 9.60 -5.50
C VAL A 96 -6.32 8.82 -4.38
N CYS A 97 -6.94 9.54 -3.44
CA CYS A 97 -7.80 9.00 -2.40
C CYS A 97 -9.25 9.45 -2.60
N SER A 98 -10.20 8.65 -2.08
CA SER A 98 -11.61 9.03 -1.99
C SER A 98 -11.80 10.29 -1.13
N LEU A 99 -12.67 11.20 -1.57
CA LEU A 99 -12.73 12.60 -1.13
C LEU A 99 -13.41 12.87 0.24
N MET A 100 -13.51 11.90 1.15
CA MET A 100 -14.35 12.06 2.36
C MET A 100 -13.65 12.75 3.56
N ILE A 101 -12.31 12.77 3.66
CA ILE A 101 -11.63 13.34 4.85
C ILE A 101 -10.43 14.24 4.50
N THR A 102 -10.67 15.30 3.73
CA THR A 102 -9.94 16.54 3.99
C THR A 102 -10.92 17.70 4.02
N ARG A 103 -11.03 18.33 5.20
CA ARG A 103 -11.51 19.72 5.31
C ARG A 103 -10.55 20.62 4.53
N LEU A 104 -10.62 20.62 3.20
CA LEU A 104 -10.07 21.67 2.38
C LEU A 104 -10.98 22.89 2.53
N LYS A 105 -10.75 23.64 3.63
CA LYS A 105 -11.02 25.08 3.68
C LYS A 105 -10.14 25.77 2.63
N ARG A 106 -10.47 25.60 1.35
CA ARG A 106 -10.08 26.48 0.24
C ARG A 106 -10.64 25.88 -1.04
N ASN A 107 -11.37 26.71 -1.76
CA ASN A 107 -11.95 26.51 -3.08
C ASN A 107 -10.96 25.89 -4.07
N ILE A 108 -10.81 24.57 -4.03
CA ILE A 108 -10.20 23.80 -5.11
C ILE A 108 -11.22 22.75 -5.46
N ILE A 109 -12.03 23.10 -6.46
CA ILE A 109 -12.92 22.17 -7.15
C ILE A 109 -11.99 21.21 -7.89
N VAL A 110 -11.87 19.97 -7.38
CA VAL A 110 -11.40 18.84 -8.16
C VAL A 110 -12.57 17.88 -8.28
N ILE A 111 -13.32 18.07 -9.35
CA ILE A 111 -14.27 17.10 -9.90
C ILE A 111 -13.65 16.70 -11.24
N VAL A 112 -13.53 15.40 -11.52
CA VAL A 112 -13.35 14.94 -12.90
C VAL A 112 -14.70 15.03 -13.58
#